data_AF-A0AAV1SBF9-F1
#
_entry.id   AF-A0AAV1SBF9-F1
#
_cell.length_a   1.000
_cell.length_b   1.000
_cell.length_c   1.000
_cell.angle_alpha   90.00
_cell.angle_beta   90.00
_cell.angle_gamma   90.00
#
_symmetry.space_group_name_H-M   'P 1'
#
loop_
_entity.id
_entity.type
_entity.pdbx_description
1 polymer ?
#
loop_
_entity_poly.entity_id
_entity_poly.type
_entity_poly.pdbx_seq_one_letter_code
_entity_poly.pdbx_strand_id
1 'polypeptide(L)'
;MLHWKNFIRETYYDVLSVKEDASYEEIRASYRSAILNYHPDKLQNTHHTSDLKNESDDRFLKVQKAWEILGNSMSRGVYDSKVRALRQDTEVSEDISLEEMMIEDNGEILEMFYQCRCGDYFSIDSSEFEKMGYTLSRDDCKISIETPDALPASVVLPCGSCSLQVRLLINTDIKLPIDGVRNVSSSNPETLMAEIDAAITKLEYSRATALLDSPSPTTQIVKTSMSSDSGENPQYDAKIADGAYRAGCAALAAGKLDEALQYLNVSLSKCPPDKTSAVAKLQSLISLTSQQLQKFPT
;
A
#
# COMPACT_ATOMS: atom_id res chain seq x y z
N MET A 1 -24.36 -10.61 2.40
CA MET A 1 -23.93 -11.67 1.47
C MET A 1 -23.29 -10.99 0.25
N LEU A 2 -22.14 -10.35 0.44
CA LEU A 2 -21.43 -9.67 -0.64
C LEU A 2 -20.65 -10.72 -1.42
N HIS A 3 -21.03 -10.86 -2.69
CA HIS A 3 -20.56 -11.88 -3.60
C HIS A 3 -19.19 -11.45 -4.16
N TRP A 4 -18.10 -11.80 -3.47
CA TRP A 4 -16.69 -11.52 -3.81
C TRP A 4 -16.17 -12.28 -5.04
N LYS A 5 -16.94 -12.37 -6.12
CA LYS A 5 -16.62 -13.21 -7.28
C LYS A 5 -15.44 -12.71 -8.15
N ASN A 6 -14.56 -11.85 -7.64
CA ASN A 6 -13.56 -11.16 -8.46
C ASN A 6 -12.12 -11.11 -7.94
N PHE A 7 -11.76 -11.74 -6.81
CA PHE A 7 -10.39 -11.57 -6.29
C PHE A 7 -9.42 -12.73 -6.49
N ILE A 8 -9.92 -13.86 -6.95
CA ILE A 8 -9.10 -14.85 -7.64
C ILE A 8 -9.78 -15.00 -8.99
N ARG A 9 -9.32 -14.25 -9.99
CA ARG A 9 -9.74 -14.52 -11.36
C ARG A 9 -9.18 -15.89 -11.69
N GLU A 10 -10.02 -16.93 -11.57
CA GLU A 10 -9.71 -18.30 -11.96
C GLU A 10 -9.03 -18.25 -13.33
N THR A 11 -7.73 -18.53 -13.34
CA THR A 11 -6.93 -18.52 -14.56
C THR A 11 -7.20 -19.82 -15.33
N TYR A 12 -6.87 -19.86 -16.62
CA TYR A 12 -6.97 -21.09 -17.37
C TYR A 12 -6.03 -22.18 -16.83
N TYR A 13 -4.97 -21.79 -16.11
CA TYR A 13 -4.09 -22.71 -15.41
C TYR A 13 -4.80 -23.35 -14.21
N ASP A 14 -5.53 -22.56 -13.42
CA ASP A 14 -6.35 -23.04 -12.30
C ASP A 14 -7.45 -24.00 -12.76
N VAL A 15 -8.13 -23.67 -13.87
CA VAL A 15 -9.17 -24.53 -14.49
C VAL A 15 -8.61 -25.91 -14.85
N LEU A 16 -7.38 -25.96 -15.36
CA LEU A 16 -6.68 -27.20 -15.68
C LEU A 16 -5.90 -27.75 -14.48
N SER A 17 -5.96 -27.12 -13.32
CA SER A 17 -5.23 -27.51 -12.10
C SER A 17 -3.75 -27.75 -12.36
N VAL A 18 -3.14 -26.89 -13.18
CA VAL A 18 -1.70 -26.88 -13.48
C VAL A 18 -1.09 -25.55 -13.06
N LYS A 19 0.21 -25.53 -12.82
CA LYS A 19 0.94 -24.29 -12.55
C LYS A 19 1.14 -23.47 -13.83
N GLU A 20 1.40 -22.16 -13.70
CA GLU A 20 1.63 -21.27 -14.85
C GLU A 20 2.93 -21.58 -15.61
N ASP A 21 3.91 -22.16 -14.91
CA ASP A 21 5.19 -22.65 -15.45
C ASP A 21 5.09 -24.05 -16.07
N ALA A 22 3.90 -24.67 -16.05
CA ALA A 22 3.70 -26.02 -16.56
C ALA A 22 4.10 -26.15 -18.04
N SER A 23 4.75 -27.26 -18.34
CA SER A 23 5.13 -27.65 -19.70
C SER A 23 3.89 -27.98 -20.55
N TYR A 24 4.06 -27.96 -21.87
CA TYR A 24 2.99 -28.35 -22.80
C TYR A 24 2.48 -29.78 -22.53
N GLU A 25 3.37 -30.69 -22.16
CA GLU A 25 3.01 -32.09 -21.88
C GLU A 25 2.15 -32.22 -20.63
N GLU A 26 2.47 -31.47 -19.57
CA GLU A 26 1.67 -31.43 -18.34
C GLU A 26 0.28 -30.84 -18.57
N ILE A 27 0.20 -29.72 -19.31
CA ILE A 27 -1.09 -29.11 -19.69
C ILE A 27 -1.94 -30.10 -20.49
N ARG A 28 -1.32 -30.83 -21.42
CA ARG A 28 -2.00 -31.84 -22.25
C ARG A 28 -2.46 -33.05 -21.43
N ALA A 29 -1.64 -33.51 -20.50
CA ALA A 29 -2.00 -34.60 -19.59
C ALA A 29 -3.18 -34.21 -18.71
N SER A 30 -3.14 -33.01 -18.13
CA SER A 30 -4.22 -32.50 -17.26
C SER A 30 -5.51 -32.23 -18.03
N TYR A 31 -5.43 -31.70 -19.24
CA TYR A 31 -6.61 -31.55 -20.10
C TYR A 31 -7.29 -32.90 -20.37
N ARG A 32 -6.52 -33.95 -20.66
CA ARG A 32 -7.08 -35.29 -20.90
C ARG A 32 -7.75 -35.86 -19.66
N SER A 33 -7.14 -35.73 -18.49
CA SER A 33 -7.76 -36.20 -17.25
C SER A 33 -9.03 -35.40 -16.92
N ALA A 34 -9.00 -34.08 -17.08
CA ALA A 34 -10.16 -33.21 -16.86
C ALA A 34 -11.32 -33.56 -17.80
N ILE A 35 -11.07 -33.74 -19.10
CA ILE A 35 -12.12 -34.16 -20.05
C ILE A 35 -12.70 -35.53 -19.65
N LEU A 36 -11.87 -36.50 -19.25
CA LEU A 36 -12.36 -37.82 -18.82
C LEU A 36 -13.20 -37.79 -17.54
N ASN A 37 -13.04 -36.74 -16.72
CA ASN A 37 -13.80 -36.55 -15.48
C ASN A 37 -15.10 -35.77 -15.72
N TYR A 38 -15.06 -34.77 -16.59
CA TYR A 38 -16.18 -33.85 -16.83
C TYR A 38 -16.93 -34.11 -18.15
N HIS A 39 -16.67 -35.21 -18.85
CA HIS A 39 -17.36 -35.52 -20.11
C HIS A 39 -18.87 -35.75 -19.87
N PRO A 40 -19.77 -35.10 -20.64
CA PRO A 40 -21.22 -35.20 -20.42
C PRO A 40 -21.76 -36.63 -20.58
N ASP A 41 -21.10 -37.46 -21.40
CA ASP A 41 -21.47 -38.88 -21.60
C ASP A 41 -21.33 -39.74 -20.34
N LYS A 42 -20.34 -39.45 -19.48
CA LYS A 42 -20.18 -40.16 -18.19
C LYS A 42 -21.24 -39.77 -17.16
N LEU A 43 -21.78 -38.56 -17.27
CA LEU A 43 -22.71 -37.94 -16.31
C LEU A 43 -24.18 -38.12 -16.72
N GLN A 44 -24.45 -38.55 -17.95
CA GLN A 44 -25.78 -39.01 -18.35
C GLN A 44 -26.19 -40.30 -17.64
N ASN A 45 -25.25 -41.13 -17.18
CA ASN A 45 -25.56 -42.40 -16.51
C ASN A 45 -25.91 -42.23 -15.01
N THR A 46 -25.67 -41.05 -14.42
CA THR A 46 -26.03 -40.73 -13.02
C THR A 46 -27.29 -39.88 -12.99
N HIS A 47 -28.44 -40.56 -13.01
CA HIS A 47 -29.79 -39.98 -13.00
C HIS A 47 -30.21 -39.42 -11.63
N HIS A 48 -29.42 -38.57 -10.97
CA HIS A 48 -29.91 -37.86 -9.79
C HIS A 48 -29.29 -36.46 -9.71
N THR A 49 -30.15 -35.45 -9.58
CA THR A 49 -29.90 -34.00 -9.40
C THR A 49 -29.60 -33.19 -10.67
N SER A 50 -30.49 -32.23 -10.96
CA SER A 50 -30.38 -31.24 -12.06
C SER A 50 -29.21 -30.27 -11.87
N ASP A 51 -28.82 -30.02 -10.62
CA ASP A 51 -27.85 -29.00 -10.26
C ASP A 51 -26.41 -29.46 -10.55
N LEU A 52 -26.10 -30.75 -10.33
CA LEU A 52 -24.79 -31.33 -10.66
C LEU A 52 -24.52 -31.37 -12.17
N LYS A 53 -25.56 -31.52 -13.01
CA LYS A 53 -25.39 -31.50 -14.46
C LYS A 53 -24.96 -30.11 -14.95
N ASN A 54 -25.63 -29.06 -14.46
CA ASN A 54 -25.33 -27.68 -14.84
C ASN A 54 -23.89 -27.26 -14.45
N GLU A 55 -23.43 -27.64 -13.26
CA GLU A 55 -22.06 -27.37 -12.82
C GLU A 55 -21.01 -28.15 -13.64
N SER A 56 -21.33 -29.39 -14.01
CA SER A 56 -20.44 -30.22 -14.83
C SER A 56 -20.29 -29.73 -16.26
N ASP A 57 -21.38 -29.25 -16.87
CA ASP A 57 -21.38 -28.68 -18.22
C ASP A 57 -20.62 -27.34 -18.24
N ASP A 58 -20.78 -26.50 -17.20
CA ASP A 58 -20.02 -25.25 -17.04
C ASP A 58 -18.51 -25.53 -16.87
N ARG A 59 -18.15 -26.52 -16.03
CA ARG A 59 -16.76 -26.98 -15.86
C ARG A 59 -16.16 -27.52 -17.16
N PHE A 60 -16.90 -28.35 -17.90
CA PHE A 60 -16.45 -28.89 -19.18
C PHE A 60 -16.13 -27.77 -20.18
N LEU A 61 -17.04 -26.79 -20.30
CA LEU A 61 -16.85 -25.65 -21.20
C LEU A 61 -15.64 -24.79 -20.80
N LYS A 62 -15.42 -24.59 -19.49
CA LYS A 62 -14.22 -23.90 -18.96
C LYS A 62 -12.94 -24.65 -19.31
N VAL A 63 -12.90 -25.96 -19.10
CA VAL A 63 -11.75 -26.83 -19.43
C VAL A 63 -11.44 -26.77 -20.92
N GLN A 64 -12.46 -26.80 -21.78
CA GLN A 64 -12.27 -26.69 -23.22
C GLN A 64 -11.68 -25.32 -23.63
N LYS A 65 -12.24 -24.22 -23.10
CA LYS A 65 -11.71 -22.87 -23.33
C LYS A 65 -10.27 -22.72 -22.84
N ALA A 66 -9.95 -23.29 -21.68
CA ALA A 66 -8.60 -23.28 -21.14
C ALA A 66 -7.61 -23.98 -22.08
N TRP A 67 -7.98 -25.14 -22.63
CA TRP A 67 -7.17 -25.87 -23.60
C TRP A 67 -7.00 -25.14 -24.93
N GLU A 68 -8.05 -24.48 -25.45
CA GLU A 68 -7.96 -23.69 -26.68
C GLU A 68 -6.91 -22.58 -26.58
N ILE A 69 -6.78 -21.97 -25.39
CA ILE A 69 -5.82 -20.90 -25.13
C ILE A 69 -4.44 -21.46 -24.76
N LEU A 70 -4.35 -22.38 -23.80
CA LEU A 70 -3.09 -22.88 -23.27
C LEU A 70 -2.42 -23.95 -24.15
N GLY A 71 -3.19 -24.63 -24.99
CA GLY A 71 -2.71 -25.69 -25.87
C GLY A 71 -1.98 -25.20 -27.12
N ASN A 72 -2.01 -23.91 -27.43
CA ASN A 72 -1.24 -23.32 -28.53
C ASN A 72 -0.25 -22.28 -27.97
N SER A 73 1.01 -22.38 -28.37
CA SER A 73 2.09 -21.52 -27.84
C SER A 73 1.85 -20.03 -28.10
N MET A 74 1.23 -19.67 -29.23
CA MET A 74 0.94 -18.29 -29.59
C MET A 74 -0.16 -17.70 -28.70
N SER A 75 -1.30 -18.41 -28.56
CA SER A 75 -2.41 -17.98 -27.71
C SER A 75 -2.03 -17.99 -26.24
N ARG A 76 -1.21 -18.96 -25.80
CA ARG A 76 -0.64 -19.01 -24.45
C ARG A 76 0.23 -17.79 -24.19
N GLY A 77 1.13 -17.42 -25.10
CA GLY A 77 1.98 -16.24 -24.92
C GLY A 77 1.19 -14.93 -24.83
N VAL A 78 0.13 -14.78 -25.63
CA VAL A 78 -0.78 -13.61 -25.54
C VAL A 78 -1.55 -13.62 -24.21
N TYR A 79 -2.04 -14.78 -23.79
CA TYR A 79 -2.72 -14.94 -22.50
C TYR A 79 -1.80 -14.63 -21.33
N ASP A 80 -0.58 -15.16 -21.31
CA ASP A 80 0.42 -14.91 -20.27
C ASP A 80 0.78 -13.42 -20.19
N SER A 81 0.90 -12.76 -21.35
CA SER A 81 1.12 -11.31 -21.41
C SER A 81 -0.06 -10.55 -20.81
N LYS A 82 -1.29 -10.99 -21.08
CA LYS A 82 -2.52 -10.40 -20.52
C LYS A 82 -2.62 -10.63 -19.01
N VAL A 83 -2.36 -11.85 -18.53
CA VAL A 83 -2.35 -12.19 -17.09
C VAL A 83 -1.28 -11.38 -16.37
N ARG A 84 -0.09 -11.26 -16.97
CA ARG A 84 0.99 -10.42 -16.44
C ARG A 84 0.61 -8.95 -16.40
N ALA A 85 -0.01 -8.43 -17.46
CA ALA A 85 -0.51 -7.06 -17.48
C ALA A 85 -1.58 -6.84 -16.41
N LEU A 86 -2.54 -7.74 -16.25
CA LEU A 86 -3.55 -7.70 -15.17
C LEU A 86 -2.91 -7.66 -13.77
N ARG A 87 -1.79 -8.36 -13.57
CA ARG A 87 -1.02 -8.33 -12.31
C ARG A 87 -0.21 -7.04 -12.13
N GLN A 88 0.23 -6.41 -13.22
CA GLN A 88 1.04 -5.19 -13.20
C GLN A 88 0.18 -3.91 -13.16
N ASP A 89 -1.01 -3.91 -13.74
CA ASP A 89 -1.97 -2.79 -13.75
C ASP A 89 -2.76 -2.66 -12.43
N THR A 90 -2.45 -3.50 -11.45
CA THR A 90 -2.86 -3.20 -10.08
C THR A 90 -1.90 -2.12 -9.57
N GLU A 91 -2.22 -0.85 -9.87
CA GLU A 91 -1.55 0.30 -9.26
C GLU A 91 -1.90 0.32 -7.78
N VAL A 92 -1.15 -0.49 -7.04
CA VAL A 92 -1.28 -0.63 -5.61
C VAL A 92 -0.85 0.69 -4.99
N SER A 93 -1.74 1.28 -4.21
CA SER A 93 -1.53 2.54 -3.51
C SER A 93 -0.47 2.41 -2.42
N GLU A 94 -0.43 1.25 -1.75
CA GLU A 94 0.46 0.95 -0.64
C GLU A 94 0.57 -0.57 -0.43
N ASP A 95 1.78 -1.04 -0.07
CA ASP A 95 1.99 -2.40 0.41
C ASP A 95 1.79 -2.40 1.93
N ILE A 96 0.99 -3.34 2.43
CA ILE A 96 0.62 -3.43 3.85
C ILE A 96 1.04 -4.80 4.35
N SER A 97 1.65 -4.86 5.52
CA SER A 97 1.99 -6.14 6.14
C SER A 97 0.85 -6.63 7.04
N LEU A 98 0.68 -7.94 7.19
CA LEU A 98 -0.38 -8.51 8.04
C LEU A 98 -0.32 -8.01 9.50
N GLU A 99 0.87 -7.66 10.01
CA GLU A 99 1.06 -7.09 11.35
C GLU A 99 0.47 -5.68 11.50
N GLU A 100 0.26 -4.97 10.40
CA GLU A 100 -0.28 -3.61 10.38
C GLU A 100 -1.81 -3.59 10.33
N MET A 101 -2.44 -4.74 10.07
CA MET A 101 -3.90 -4.87 10.04
C MET A 101 -4.48 -4.93 11.46
N MET A 102 -5.64 -4.32 11.64
CA MET A 102 -6.47 -4.51 12.83
C MET A 102 -7.24 -5.81 12.67
N ILE A 103 -7.43 -6.54 13.77
CA ILE A 103 -8.11 -7.84 13.78
C ILE A 103 -9.31 -7.73 14.70
N GLU A 104 -10.49 -8.06 14.20
CA GLU A 104 -11.70 -8.23 14.99
C GLU A 104 -12.08 -9.70 15.03
N ASP A 105 -12.23 -10.23 16.26
CA ASP A 105 -12.59 -11.61 16.50
C ASP A 105 -14.05 -11.68 16.96
N ASN A 106 -14.93 -12.01 16.02
CA ASN A 106 -16.36 -12.15 16.26
C ASN A 106 -16.75 -13.57 16.69
N GLY A 107 -15.78 -14.43 17.02
CA GLY A 107 -15.99 -15.81 17.47
C GLY A 107 -16.24 -16.82 16.36
N GLU A 108 -16.88 -16.42 15.25
CA GLU A 108 -17.15 -17.28 14.09
C GLU A 108 -16.19 -17.04 12.92
N ILE A 109 -15.80 -15.78 12.70
CA ILE A 109 -14.95 -15.34 11.59
C ILE A 109 -13.98 -14.30 12.14
N LEU A 110 -12.70 -14.42 11.78
CA LEU A 110 -11.71 -13.37 12.05
C LEU A 110 -11.74 -12.40 10.88
N GLU A 111 -11.99 -11.13 11.17
CA GLU A 111 -11.98 -10.06 10.17
C GLU A 111 -10.73 -9.21 10.37
N MET A 112 -9.89 -9.13 9.34
CA MET A 112 -8.69 -8.30 9.34
C MET A 112 -8.92 -7.09 8.46
N PHE A 113 -8.69 -5.89 8.98
CA PHE A 113 -9.01 -4.64 8.29
C PHE A 113 -7.93 -3.56 8.47
N TYR A 114 -7.77 -2.72 7.46
CA TYR A 114 -6.84 -1.59 7.43
C TYR A 114 -7.56 -0.34 6.93
N GLN A 115 -7.31 0.81 7.57
CA GLN A 115 -8.01 2.05 7.25
C GLN A 115 -7.50 2.68 5.95
N CYS A 116 -8.40 2.90 5.00
CA CYS A 116 -8.13 3.62 3.78
C CYS A 116 -8.13 5.14 4.00
N ARG A 117 -7.36 5.86 3.17
CA ARG A 117 -7.27 7.34 3.19
C ARG A 117 -8.60 8.04 2.87
N CYS A 118 -9.58 7.34 2.29
CA CYS A 118 -10.94 7.87 2.07
C CYS A 118 -11.85 7.77 3.30
N GLY A 119 -11.42 7.09 4.37
CA GLY A 119 -12.19 6.87 5.59
C GLY A 119 -12.91 5.51 5.68
N ASP A 120 -12.90 4.71 4.61
CA ASP A 120 -13.40 3.33 4.61
C ASP A 120 -12.25 2.34 4.88
N TYR A 121 -12.49 1.03 4.74
CA TYR A 121 -11.53 -0.02 5.07
C TYR A 121 -11.19 -0.90 3.87
N PHE A 122 -10.00 -1.48 3.94
CA PHE A 122 -9.63 -2.68 3.24
C PHE A 122 -9.81 -3.82 4.23
N SER A 123 -10.62 -4.83 3.92
CA SER A 123 -10.82 -5.97 4.82
C SER A 123 -10.67 -7.30 4.08
N ILE A 124 -10.31 -8.33 4.85
CA ILE A 124 -10.23 -9.72 4.43
C ILE A 124 -10.59 -10.61 5.62
N ASP A 125 -11.34 -11.68 5.38
CA ASP A 125 -11.82 -12.58 6.43
C ASP A 125 -11.09 -13.92 6.45
N SER A 126 -11.20 -14.65 7.57
CA SER A 126 -10.56 -15.97 7.70
C SER A 126 -11.01 -16.99 6.66
N SER A 127 -12.27 -16.91 6.21
CA SER A 127 -12.79 -17.79 5.16
C SER A 127 -12.15 -17.50 3.79
N GLU A 128 -11.71 -16.28 3.55
CA GLU A 128 -11.01 -15.87 2.34
C GLU A 128 -9.57 -16.36 2.33
N PHE A 129 -8.89 -16.32 3.48
CA PHE A 129 -7.58 -16.95 3.66
C PHE A 129 -7.64 -18.46 3.38
N GLU A 130 -8.65 -19.16 3.92
CA GLU A 130 -8.84 -20.60 3.69
C GLU A 130 -9.03 -20.94 2.20
N LYS A 131 -9.80 -20.12 1.46
CA LYS A 131 -10.00 -20.29 0.01
C LYS A 131 -8.71 -20.11 -0.78
N MET A 132 -7.77 -19.32 -0.27
CA MET A 132 -6.45 -19.11 -0.87
C MET A 132 -5.43 -20.18 -0.44
N GLY A 133 -5.83 -21.14 0.40
CA GLY A 133 -4.97 -22.22 0.88
C GLY A 133 -4.17 -21.88 2.13
N TYR A 134 -4.49 -20.78 2.82
CA TYR A 134 -3.91 -20.46 4.12
C TYR A 134 -4.73 -21.08 5.23
N THR A 135 -4.07 -21.76 6.16
CA THR A 135 -4.73 -22.25 7.37
C THR A 135 -4.47 -21.26 8.50
N LEU A 136 -5.54 -20.72 9.07
CA LEU A 136 -5.49 -19.86 10.25
C LEU A 136 -5.72 -20.73 11.49
N SER A 137 -4.69 -20.92 12.31
CA SER A 137 -4.83 -21.56 13.61
C SER A 137 -5.06 -20.51 14.69
N ARG A 138 -6.07 -20.75 15.54
CA ARG A 138 -6.39 -19.94 16.72
C ARG A 138 -5.85 -20.62 17.96
N ASP A 139 -4.73 -20.14 18.46
CA ASP A 139 -4.31 -20.40 19.85
C ASP A 139 -4.90 -19.29 20.75
N ASP A 140 -5.07 -19.57 22.05
CA ASP A 140 -5.76 -18.71 23.04
C ASP A 140 -5.31 -17.23 23.09
N CYS A 141 -4.19 -16.86 22.45
CA CYS A 141 -3.71 -15.48 22.32
C CYS A 141 -3.11 -15.15 20.94
N LYS A 142 -3.27 -16.01 19.93
CA LYS A 142 -2.42 -15.94 18.73
C LYS A 142 -3.03 -16.54 17.47
N ILE A 143 -2.98 -15.80 16.37
CA ILE A 143 -3.28 -16.29 15.02
C ILE A 143 -1.96 -16.67 14.36
N SER A 144 -1.88 -17.92 13.89
CA SER A 144 -0.77 -18.39 13.06
C SER A 144 -1.29 -18.67 11.65
N ILE A 145 -0.55 -18.20 10.64
CA ILE A 145 -0.85 -18.50 9.23
C ILE A 145 0.15 -19.53 8.75
N GLU A 146 -0.33 -20.72 8.40
CA GLU A 146 0.48 -21.76 7.80
C GLU A 146 0.31 -21.75 6.27
N THR A 147 1.43 -21.69 5.55
CA THR A 147 1.48 -21.79 4.09
C THR A 147 2.00 -23.17 3.67
N PRO A 148 1.35 -23.87 2.72
CA PRO A 148 1.86 -25.13 2.18
C PRO A 148 3.13 -24.99 1.33
N ASP A 149 3.33 -23.84 0.69
CA ASP A 149 4.43 -23.58 -0.26
C ASP A 149 5.19 -22.29 0.12
N ALA A 150 6.52 -22.41 0.24
CA ALA A 150 7.46 -21.45 0.84
C ALA A 150 7.74 -20.18 0.01
N LEU A 151 6.72 -19.48 -0.49
CA LEU A 151 6.86 -18.17 -1.14
C LEU A 151 6.02 -17.11 -0.41
N PRO A 152 6.56 -15.88 -0.21
CA PRO A 152 5.78 -14.78 0.33
C PRO A 152 4.64 -14.50 -0.64
N ALA A 153 3.42 -14.74 -0.19
CA ALA A 153 2.26 -14.53 -1.01
C ALA A 153 1.74 -13.12 -0.80
N SER A 154 1.25 -12.50 -1.86
CA SER A 154 0.65 -11.17 -1.76
C SER A 154 -0.78 -11.21 -2.25
N VAL A 155 -1.70 -10.63 -1.47
CA VAL A 155 -3.11 -10.48 -1.81
C VAL A 155 -3.37 -9.01 -2.02
N VAL A 156 -4.01 -8.63 -3.11
CA VAL A 156 -4.43 -7.24 -3.28
C VAL A 156 -5.77 -7.07 -2.52
N LEU A 157 -6.04 -5.93 -1.90
CA LEU A 157 -7.31 -5.63 -1.24
C LEU A 157 -7.88 -4.34 -1.83
N PRO A 158 -9.13 -4.35 -2.33
CA PRO A 158 -9.80 -3.14 -2.79
C PRO A 158 -10.44 -2.41 -1.62
N CYS A 159 -10.52 -1.08 -1.69
CA CYS A 159 -11.27 -0.31 -0.71
C CYS A 159 -12.78 -0.46 -0.96
N GLY A 160 -13.59 -0.57 0.10
CA GLY A 160 -15.06 -0.65 0.00
C GLY A 160 -15.74 0.58 -0.64
N SER A 161 -15.13 1.76 -0.54
CA SER A 161 -15.76 3.04 -0.93
C SER A 161 -15.00 3.82 -2.00
N CYS A 162 -13.84 3.37 -2.46
CA CYS A 162 -13.09 4.09 -3.49
C CYS A 162 -12.34 3.14 -4.43
N SER A 163 -11.60 3.71 -5.40
CA SER A 163 -10.83 2.95 -6.39
C SER A 163 -9.42 2.56 -5.91
N LEU A 164 -9.06 2.86 -4.66
CA LEU A 164 -7.76 2.48 -4.11
C LEU A 164 -7.67 0.97 -3.91
N GLN A 165 -6.48 0.44 -4.13
CA GLN A 165 -6.13 -0.95 -3.92
C GLN A 165 -4.82 -1.00 -3.16
N VAL A 166 -4.69 -1.90 -2.21
CA VAL A 166 -3.47 -2.12 -1.41
C VAL A 166 -2.99 -3.54 -1.59
N ARG A 167 -1.72 -3.82 -1.38
CA ARG A 167 -1.18 -5.19 -1.47
C ARG A 167 -0.81 -5.65 -0.07
N LEU A 168 -1.61 -6.57 0.44
CA LEU A 168 -1.32 -7.29 1.66
C LEU A 168 -0.21 -8.31 1.42
N LEU A 169 0.92 -8.15 2.12
CA LEU A 169 2.03 -9.08 2.12
C LEU A 169 1.82 -10.13 3.22
N ILE A 170 1.74 -11.39 2.81
CA ILE A 170 1.58 -12.56 3.68
C ILE A 170 2.94 -13.23 3.80
N ASN A 171 3.68 -12.90 4.87
CA ASN A 171 4.91 -13.62 5.19
C ASN A 171 4.56 -14.92 5.92
N THR A 172 5.40 -15.93 5.72
CA THR A 172 5.34 -17.19 6.47
C THR A 172 5.80 -16.94 7.91
N ASP A 173 5.14 -17.56 8.89
CA ASP A 173 5.40 -17.46 10.34
C ASP A 173 4.93 -16.18 11.05
N ILE A 174 3.90 -15.51 10.52
CA ILE A 174 3.29 -14.37 11.22
C ILE A 174 2.40 -14.88 12.36
N LYS A 175 2.55 -14.20 13.47
CA LYS A 175 2.15 -14.63 14.80
C LYS A 175 1.39 -13.45 15.43
N LEU A 176 0.13 -13.24 15.04
CA LEU A 176 -0.64 -12.05 15.37
C LEU A 176 -1.33 -12.20 16.73
N PRO A 177 -1.20 -11.23 17.66
CA PRO A 177 -1.93 -11.26 18.93
C PRO A 177 -3.42 -11.01 18.68
N ILE A 178 -4.27 -11.90 19.22
CA ILE A 178 -5.72 -11.68 19.28
C ILE A 178 -5.97 -10.84 20.52
N ASP A 179 -5.83 -9.52 20.41
CA ASP A 179 -6.33 -8.64 21.46
C ASP A 179 -6.96 -7.39 20.86
N GLY A 180 -8.23 -7.18 21.17
CA GLY A 180 -9.04 -6.01 20.83
C GLY A 180 -8.61 -4.74 21.58
N VAL A 181 -7.34 -4.65 21.97
CA VAL A 181 -6.68 -3.51 22.55
C VAL A 181 -5.25 -3.58 22.03
N ARG A 182 -4.75 -2.50 21.41
CA ARG A 182 -3.31 -2.30 21.29
C ARG A 182 -2.75 -2.31 22.72
N ASN A 183 -2.26 -3.46 23.18
CA ASN A 183 -1.30 -3.51 24.25
C ASN A 183 -0.06 -2.81 23.71
N VAL A 184 -0.04 -1.48 23.88
CA VAL A 184 1.18 -0.84 24.38
C VAL A 184 1.62 -1.73 25.52
N SER A 185 2.84 -2.25 25.40
CA SER A 185 3.56 -2.99 26.43
C SER A 185 3.05 -2.63 27.82
N SER A 186 2.70 -3.63 28.62
CA SER A 186 2.17 -3.50 29.98
C SER A 186 3.18 -2.91 30.99
N SER A 187 3.92 -1.89 30.59
CA SER A 187 4.45 -0.88 31.49
C SER A 187 3.27 -0.06 31.99
N ASN A 188 3.08 -0.07 33.32
CA ASN A 188 2.23 0.87 34.06
C ASN A 188 2.33 2.26 33.40
N PRO A 189 1.24 3.03 33.21
CA PRO A 189 1.29 4.38 32.64
C PRO A 189 2.36 5.28 33.30
N GLU A 190 2.68 5.06 34.57
CA GLU A 190 3.79 5.74 35.26
C GLU A 190 5.17 5.36 34.69
N THR A 191 5.37 4.09 34.33
CA THR A 191 6.60 3.59 33.72
C THR A 191 6.77 4.11 32.29
N LEU A 192 5.70 4.19 31.50
CA LEU A 192 5.75 4.78 30.16
C LEU A 192 6.09 6.27 30.21
N MET A 193 5.49 7.01 31.13
CA MET A 193 5.85 8.42 31.36
C MET A 193 7.31 8.55 31.78
N ALA A 194 7.79 7.70 32.70
CA ALA A 194 9.18 7.71 33.12
C ALA A 194 10.17 7.38 31.98
N GLU A 195 9.82 6.46 31.08
CA GLU A 195 10.62 6.14 29.90
C GLU A 195 10.66 7.29 28.89
N ILE A 196 9.52 7.94 28.65
CA ILE A 196 9.42 9.13 27.80
C ILE A 196 10.27 10.27 28.38
N ASP A 197 10.12 10.55 29.68
CA ASP A 197 10.88 11.60 30.36
C ASP A 197 12.39 11.31 30.38
N ALA A 198 12.77 10.05 30.57
CA ALA A 198 14.16 9.63 30.48
C ALA A 198 14.73 9.78 29.05
N ALA A 199 13.94 9.47 28.03
CA ALA A 199 14.32 9.64 26.63
C ALA A 199 14.47 11.12 26.25
N ILE A 200 13.54 11.98 26.67
CA ILE A 200 13.62 13.43 26.48
C ILE A 200 14.87 13.98 27.17
N THR A 201 15.07 13.64 28.45
CA THR A 201 16.24 14.09 29.23
C THR A 201 17.55 13.65 28.59
N LYS A 202 17.63 12.40 28.10
CA LYS A 202 18.82 11.88 27.42
C LYS A 202 19.10 12.62 26.12
N LEU A 203 18.06 12.94 25.35
CA LEU A 203 18.18 13.71 24.11
C LEU A 203 18.65 15.14 24.41
N GLU A 204 18.08 15.81 25.41
CA GLU A 204 18.48 17.15 25.83
C GLU A 204 19.92 17.18 26.35
N TYR A 205 20.30 16.21 27.17
CA TYR A 205 21.68 16.06 27.65
C TYR A 205 22.66 15.81 26.50
N SER A 206 22.31 14.96 25.54
CA SER A 206 23.15 14.70 24.36
C SER A 206 23.33 15.96 23.50
N ARG A 207 22.27 16.76 23.34
CA ARG A 207 22.32 18.03 22.61
C ARG A 207 23.16 19.08 23.34
N ALA A 208 23.02 19.16 24.67
CA ALA A 208 23.78 20.08 25.49
C ALA A 208 25.28 19.71 25.53
N THR A 209 25.62 18.43 25.62
CA THR A 209 27.01 17.95 25.59
C THR A 209 27.65 18.08 24.21
N ALA A 210 26.89 17.90 23.12
CA ALA A 210 27.39 18.16 21.77
C ALA A 210 27.80 19.63 21.54
N LEU A 211 27.23 20.58 22.31
CA LEU A 211 27.64 21.99 22.26
C LEU A 211 28.94 22.25 23.03
N LEU A 212 29.21 21.46 24.08
CA LEU A 212 30.43 21.56 24.89
C LEU A 212 31.66 20.94 24.21
N ASP A 213 31.45 19.98 23.30
CA ASP A 213 32.52 19.28 22.56
C ASP A 213 32.88 19.90 21.20
N SER A 214 32.46 21.14 20.94
CA SER A 214 32.89 21.83 19.71
C SER A 214 34.27 22.48 19.89
N PRO A 215 35.32 22.07 19.14
CA PRO A 215 36.50 22.90 18.99
C PRO A 215 36.14 24.14 18.15
N SER A 216 36.57 25.30 18.67
CA SER A 216 36.43 26.67 18.13
C SER A 216 36.18 26.81 16.61
N PRO A 217 35.26 27.69 16.18
CA PRO A 217 35.02 27.91 14.76
C PRO A 217 36.15 28.73 14.14
N THR A 218 36.90 28.12 13.22
CA THR A 218 37.74 28.87 12.28
C THR A 218 36.84 29.54 11.26
N THR A 219 36.76 30.86 11.36
CA THR A 219 36.17 31.77 10.38
C THR A 219 36.76 31.51 8.99
N GLN A 220 35.96 31.00 8.05
CA GLN A 220 36.24 31.16 6.62
C GLN A 220 35.21 32.10 6.01
N ILE A 221 35.66 33.34 5.86
CA ILE A 221 35.10 34.34 4.96
C ILE A 221 35.30 33.80 3.54
N VAL A 222 34.23 33.43 2.86
CA VAL A 222 34.24 33.28 1.40
C VAL A 222 33.76 34.60 0.79
N LYS A 223 34.72 35.42 0.36
CA LYS A 223 34.52 36.54 -0.57
C LYS A 223 35.12 36.14 -1.91
N THR A 224 34.30 36.05 -2.96
CA THR A 224 34.58 36.40 -4.37
C THR A 224 33.32 36.05 -5.16
N SER A 225 32.76 36.85 -6.06
CA SER A 225 33.19 38.10 -6.68
C SER A 225 31.99 38.69 -7.41
N MET A 226 31.92 40.02 -7.42
CA MET A 226 31.13 40.79 -8.37
C MET A 226 31.50 40.38 -9.81
N SER A 227 30.50 40.05 -10.61
CA SER A 227 30.55 40.30 -12.05
C SER A 227 29.27 41.05 -12.41
N SER A 228 29.48 42.27 -12.88
CA SER A 228 28.53 43.08 -13.60
C SER A 228 28.22 42.40 -14.93
N ASP A 229 26.96 42.03 -15.16
CA ASP A 229 26.44 42.04 -16.52
C ASP A 229 24.94 42.29 -16.54
N SER A 230 24.56 43.21 -17.40
CA SER A 230 23.22 43.68 -17.70
C SER A 230 22.50 42.67 -18.59
N GLY A 231 21.39 42.11 -18.12
CA GLY A 231 20.51 41.28 -18.95
C GLY A 231 19.32 40.74 -18.17
N GLU A 232 18.15 41.32 -18.41
CA GLU A 232 16.86 40.88 -17.87
C GLU A 232 16.56 39.43 -18.28
N ASN A 233 16.54 38.51 -17.31
CA ASN A 233 15.88 37.21 -17.48
C ASN A 233 15.46 36.70 -16.08
N PRO A 234 14.16 36.54 -15.78
CA PRO A 234 13.74 36.02 -14.48
C PRO A 234 14.08 34.53 -14.45
N GLN A 235 15.26 34.19 -13.92
CA GLN A 235 15.69 32.81 -13.74
C GLN A 235 14.91 32.23 -12.55
N TYR A 236 13.77 31.64 -12.87
CA TYR A 236 13.01 30.80 -11.96
C TYR A 236 13.87 29.60 -11.56
N ASP A 237 14.03 29.38 -10.26
CA ASP A 237 14.82 28.28 -9.70
C ASP A 237 13.93 27.49 -8.75
N ALA A 238 13.49 26.33 -9.22
CA ALA A 238 12.59 25.46 -8.47
C ALA A 238 13.20 25.00 -7.14
N LYS A 239 14.52 24.83 -7.04
CA LYS A 239 15.16 24.41 -5.78
C LYS A 239 15.13 25.54 -4.76
N ILE A 240 15.37 26.77 -5.20
CA ILE A 240 15.28 27.95 -4.31
C ILE A 240 13.83 28.19 -3.90
N ALA A 241 12.88 28.01 -4.83
CA ALA A 241 11.45 28.15 -4.54
C ALA A 241 10.97 27.13 -3.49
N ASP A 242 11.34 25.86 -3.63
CA ASP A 242 10.98 24.79 -2.69
C ASP A 242 11.63 24.96 -1.32
N GLY A 243 12.90 25.39 -1.30
CA GLY A 243 13.62 25.70 -0.06
C GLY A 243 12.96 26.84 0.71
N ALA A 244 12.60 27.92 0.02
CA ALA A 244 11.90 29.05 0.60
C ALA A 244 10.48 28.68 1.07
N TYR A 245 9.76 27.84 0.31
CA TYR A 245 8.44 27.36 0.72
C TYR A 245 8.52 26.58 2.04
N ARG A 246 9.47 25.64 2.15
CA ARG A 246 9.69 24.84 3.36
C ARG A 246 10.04 25.71 4.56
N ALA A 247 10.92 26.70 4.37
CA ALA A 247 11.27 27.66 5.41
C ALA A 247 10.05 28.49 5.86
N GLY A 248 9.20 28.92 4.93
CA GLY A 248 7.96 29.65 5.22
C GLY A 248 6.97 28.80 6.03
N CYS A 249 6.75 27.55 5.65
CA CYS A 249 5.91 26.62 6.41
C CYS A 249 6.46 26.35 7.82
N ALA A 250 7.78 26.24 7.98
CA ALA A 250 8.40 26.08 9.30
C ALA A 250 8.20 27.33 10.18
N ALA A 251 8.31 28.53 9.60
CA ALA A 251 8.05 29.78 10.31
C ALA A 251 6.57 29.94 10.71
N LEU A 252 5.62 29.50 9.87
CA LEU A 252 4.20 29.43 10.23
C LEU A 252 3.96 28.50 11.43
N ALA A 253 4.57 27.32 11.42
CA ALA A 253 4.47 26.37 12.53
C ALA A 253 5.08 26.91 13.83
N ALA A 254 6.14 27.73 13.72
CA ALA A 254 6.77 28.41 14.85
C ALA A 254 6.03 29.68 15.31
N GLY A 255 4.89 30.04 14.69
CA GLY A 255 4.12 31.25 15.02
C GLY A 255 4.78 32.57 14.59
N LYS A 256 5.85 32.51 13.79
CA LYS A 256 6.59 33.68 13.32
C LYS A 256 6.04 34.17 11.98
N LEU A 257 4.97 34.94 12.04
CA LEU A 257 4.21 35.33 10.84
C LEU A 257 4.98 36.25 9.88
N ASP A 258 5.84 37.14 10.38
CA ASP A 258 6.65 38.03 9.54
C ASP A 258 7.73 37.27 8.75
N GLU A 259 8.48 36.38 9.42
CA GLU A 259 9.45 35.50 8.77
C GLU A 259 8.76 34.59 7.74
N ALA A 260 7.58 34.05 8.09
CA ALA A 260 6.79 33.24 7.18
C ALA A 260 6.40 33.99 5.91
N LEU A 261 5.89 35.22 6.02
CA LEU A 261 5.55 36.04 4.86
C LEU A 261 6.77 36.32 3.97
N GLN A 262 7.92 36.61 4.58
CA GLN A 262 9.14 36.88 3.83
C GLN A 262 9.55 35.66 2.99
N TYR A 263 9.59 34.47 3.59
CA TYR A 263 9.96 33.24 2.89
C TYR A 263 8.94 32.83 1.81
N LEU A 264 7.63 32.99 2.07
CA LEU A 264 6.60 32.69 1.08
C LEU A 264 6.67 33.62 -0.15
N ASN A 265 6.98 34.90 0.04
CA ASN A 265 7.20 35.83 -1.07
C ASN A 265 8.46 35.51 -1.89
N VAL A 266 9.54 35.07 -1.23
CA VAL A 266 10.75 34.59 -1.92
C VAL A 266 10.42 33.36 -2.76
N SER A 267 9.64 32.41 -2.21
CA SER A 267 9.18 31.23 -2.96
C SER A 267 8.37 31.62 -4.19
N LEU A 268 7.40 32.55 -4.05
CA LEU A 268 6.58 33.04 -5.16
C LEU A 268 7.42 33.70 -6.26
N SER A 269 8.45 34.48 -5.90
CA SER A 269 9.32 35.16 -6.87
C SER A 269 10.20 34.21 -7.68
N LYS A 270 10.47 33.01 -7.15
CA LYS A 270 11.33 31.99 -7.77
C LYS A 270 10.52 30.85 -8.41
N CYS A 271 9.23 30.78 -8.14
CA CYS A 271 8.32 29.82 -8.76
C CYS A 271 8.12 30.11 -10.25
N PRO A 272 8.34 29.11 -11.12
CA PRO A 272 8.03 29.21 -12.53
C PRO A 272 6.53 29.52 -12.78
N PRO A 273 6.18 30.45 -13.70
CA PRO A 273 4.80 30.90 -13.92
C PRO A 273 3.94 29.86 -14.63
N ASP A 274 4.53 28.85 -15.25
CA ASP A 274 3.83 27.67 -15.82
C ASP A 274 3.18 26.81 -14.74
N LYS A 275 3.62 26.90 -13.48
CA LYS A 275 3.07 26.16 -12.35
C LYS A 275 1.94 26.93 -11.66
N THR A 276 0.85 27.16 -12.39
CA THR A 276 -0.34 27.91 -11.92
C THR A 276 -0.90 27.43 -10.58
N SER A 277 -0.92 26.11 -10.34
CA SER A 277 -1.37 25.54 -9.06
C SER A 277 -0.45 25.90 -7.88
N ALA A 278 0.88 25.90 -8.10
CA ALA A 278 1.85 26.25 -7.06
C ALA A 278 1.78 27.75 -6.72
N VAL A 279 1.69 28.59 -7.75
CA VAL A 279 1.51 30.05 -7.61
C VAL A 279 0.22 30.37 -6.85
N ALA A 280 -0.90 29.73 -7.19
CA ALA A 280 -2.18 29.94 -6.50
C ALA A 280 -2.13 29.52 -5.02
N LYS A 281 -1.47 28.39 -4.70
CA LYS A 281 -1.26 27.95 -3.30
C LYS A 281 -0.42 28.95 -2.51
N LEU A 282 0.68 29.44 -3.10
CA LEU A 282 1.54 30.44 -2.48
C LEU A 282 0.80 31.75 -2.23
N GLN A 283 0.04 32.24 -3.21
CA GLN A 283 -0.79 33.44 -3.06
C GLN A 283 -1.86 33.27 -1.96
N SER A 284 -2.50 32.10 -1.89
CA SER A 284 -3.46 31.79 -0.83
C SER A 284 -2.80 31.78 0.56
N LEU A 285 -1.61 31.20 0.70
CA LEU A 285 -0.87 31.16 1.97
C LEU A 285 -0.39 32.53 2.41
N ILE A 286 0.13 33.33 1.46
CA ILE A 286 0.52 34.72 1.71
C ILE A 286 -0.69 35.52 2.21
N SER A 287 -1.84 35.43 1.51
CA SER A 287 -3.07 36.12 1.92
C SER A 287 -3.52 35.71 3.33
N LEU A 288 -3.49 34.41 3.66
CA LEU A 288 -3.89 33.92 4.98
C LEU A 288 -2.94 34.44 6.07
N THR A 289 -1.64 34.43 5.81
CA THR A 289 -0.60 34.87 6.76
C THR A 289 -0.71 36.38 6.99
N SER A 290 -0.96 37.18 5.95
CA SER A 290 -1.22 38.61 6.07
C SER A 290 -2.49 38.92 6.87
N GLN A 291 -3.56 38.13 6.70
CA GLN A 291 -4.77 38.28 7.51
C GLN A 291 -4.54 37.94 8.99
N GLN A 292 -3.70 36.95 9.29
CA GLN A 292 -3.33 36.59 10.65
C GLN A 292 -2.50 37.69 11.32
N LEU A 293 -1.57 38.32 10.60
CA LEU A 293 -0.82 39.48 11.09
C LEU A 293 -1.71 40.67 11.43
N GLN A 294 -2.75 40.93 10.63
CA GLN A 294 -3.69 42.02 10.91
C GLN A 294 -4.62 41.74 12.11
N LYS A 295 -4.89 40.46 12.42
CA LYS A 295 -5.73 40.07 13.56
C LYS A 295 -5.00 40.10 14.90
N PHE A 296 -3.67 40.02 14.90
CA PHE A 296 -2.83 40.09 16.09
C PHE A 296 -1.75 41.15 15.91
N PRO A 297 -2.10 42.45 15.95
CA PRO A 297 -1.08 43.48 16.07
C PRO A 297 -0.38 43.29 17.42
N THR A 298 0.95 43.16 17.37
CA THR A 298 1.86 43.15 18.52
C THR A 298 1.58 44.28 19.51
#